data_AF-A0A524NTF5-F1
#
_entry.id   AF-A0A524NTF5-F1
#
_cell.length_a   1.000
_cell.length_b   1.000
_cell.length_c   1.000
_cell.angle_alpha   90.00
_cell.angle_beta   90.00
_cell.angle_gamma   90.00
#
_symmetry.space_group_name_H-M   'P 1'
#
loop_
_entity.id
_entity.type
_entity.pdbx_description
1 polymer ?
#
loop_
_entity_poly.entity_id
_entity_poly.type
_entity_poly.pdbx_seq_one_letter_code
_entity_poly.pdbx_strand_id
1 'polypeptide(L)'
;MSRVIVVSSDCHAGLPPERYRDYVSPKYRETFDVALPLQLQEVRNMAKKFLVADINEEWRTGRDDALSGAWDHDRRNEVLDGDGIAGEVIFPDGITEMNMPPFGAGISLPTDDRIVPELQWEGARAHNRWLAEFCRMEPDRRAGG
;
A
#
# COMPACT_ATOMS: atom_id res chain seq x y z
N MET A 1 -30.07 10.65 -18.39
CA MET A 1 -28.85 9.89 -18.03
C MET A 1 -29.26 8.77 -17.08
N SER A 2 -28.79 7.55 -17.34
CA SER A 2 -28.96 6.41 -16.43
C SER A 2 -28.10 6.61 -15.18
N ARG A 3 -28.65 6.34 -14.00
CA ARG A 3 -27.88 6.32 -12.75
C ARG A 3 -27.17 4.97 -12.66
N VAL A 4 -25.85 4.99 -12.70
CA VAL A 4 -25.01 3.80 -12.54
C VAL A 4 -24.27 3.88 -11.21
N ILE A 5 -24.09 2.73 -10.57
CA ILE A 5 -23.25 2.57 -9.39
C ILE A 5 -21.99 1.83 -9.86
N VAL A 6 -20.83 2.41 -9.59
CA VAL A 6 -19.54 1.79 -9.91
C VAL A 6 -18.89 1.35 -8.62
N VAL A 7 -18.47 0.08 -8.56
CA VAL A 7 -17.67 -0.47 -7.47
C VAL A 7 -16.35 -0.90 -8.06
N SER A 8 -15.24 -0.41 -7.51
CA SER A 8 -13.92 -0.86 -7.92
C SER A 8 -13.64 -2.23 -7.31
N SER A 9 -13.41 -3.23 -8.15
CA SER A 9 -13.03 -4.57 -7.70
C SER A 9 -11.53 -4.71 -7.41
N ASP A 10 -10.74 -3.70 -7.78
CA ASP A 10 -9.29 -3.72 -7.63
C ASP A 10 -8.75 -2.30 -7.45
N CYS A 11 -8.13 -2.07 -6.30
CA CYS A 11 -7.31 -0.91 -6.05
C CYS A 11 -6.29 -1.27 -4.95
N HIS A 12 -5.30 -0.40 -4.79
CA HIS A 12 -4.25 -0.61 -3.81
C HIS A 12 -4.22 0.51 -2.77
N ALA A 13 -3.74 0.16 -1.60
CA ALA A 13 -3.47 1.10 -0.52
C ALA A 13 -2.31 0.58 0.32
N GLY A 14 -1.58 1.50 0.95
CA GLY A 14 -0.45 1.16 1.80
C GLY A 14 0.09 2.40 2.49
N LEU A 15 0.52 2.24 3.74
CA LEU A 15 1.24 3.29 4.46
C LEU A 15 2.59 3.59 3.78
N PRO A 16 3.09 4.83 3.93
CA PRO A 16 4.51 5.10 3.83
C PRO A 16 5.29 4.07 4.66
N PRO A 17 6.33 3.41 4.10
CA PRO A 17 6.91 2.21 4.69
C PRO A 17 7.34 2.37 6.15
N GLU A 18 7.89 3.52 6.51
CA GLU A 18 8.33 3.87 7.86
C GLU A 18 7.19 3.88 8.89
N ARG A 19 5.95 4.18 8.47
CA ARG A 19 4.79 4.23 9.37
C ARG A 19 4.27 2.85 9.74
N TYR A 20 4.67 1.79 9.04
CA TYR A 20 4.34 0.42 9.46
C TYR A 20 4.95 0.04 10.81
N ARG A 21 5.99 0.75 11.27
CA ARG A 21 6.64 0.47 12.56
C ARG A 21 5.66 0.43 13.72
N ASP A 22 4.64 1.30 13.71
CA ASP A 22 3.61 1.38 14.75
C ASP A 22 2.71 0.14 14.77
N TYR A 23 2.52 -0.47 13.60
CA TYR A 23 1.71 -1.68 13.39
C TYR A 23 2.49 -2.98 13.53
N VAL A 24 3.83 -2.92 13.53
CA VAL A 24 4.70 -4.07 13.78
C VAL A 24 4.74 -4.39 15.28
N SER A 25 4.59 -5.67 15.60
CA SER A 25 4.62 -6.18 16.97
C SER A 25 5.95 -5.80 17.65
N PRO A 26 5.94 -5.40 18.94
CA PRO A 26 7.13 -4.87 19.62
C PRO A 26 8.40 -5.72 19.47
N LYS A 27 8.27 -7.05 19.51
CA LYS A 27 9.39 -8.00 19.39
C LYS A 27 10.11 -7.99 18.03
N TYR A 28 9.52 -7.39 17.00
CA TYR A 28 10.11 -7.31 15.66
C TYR A 28 10.49 -5.88 15.25
N ARG A 29 10.28 -4.87 16.10
CA ARG A 29 10.51 -3.46 15.73
C ARG A 29 11.98 -3.16 15.49
N GLU A 30 12.90 -3.74 16.28
CA GLU A 30 14.33 -3.60 16.03
C GLU A 30 14.74 -4.25 14.70
N THR A 31 14.18 -5.42 14.38
CA THR A 31 14.38 -6.07 13.08
C THR A 31 13.82 -5.22 11.94
N PHE A 32 12.65 -4.61 12.13
CA PHE A 32 12.06 -3.67 11.17
C PHE A 32 12.97 -2.47 10.92
N ASP A 33 13.52 -1.87 11.98
CA ASP A 33 14.40 -0.70 11.88
C ASP A 33 15.67 -1.01 11.05
N VAL A 34 16.17 -2.25 11.13
CA VAL A 34 17.29 -2.74 10.30
C VAL A 34 16.86 -3.08 8.87
N ALA A 35 15.68 -3.68 8.69
CA ALA A 35 15.21 -4.17 7.39
C ALA A 35 14.67 -3.04 6.48
N LEU A 36 14.05 -2.01 7.05
CA LEU A 36 13.42 -0.92 6.31
C LEU A 36 14.36 -0.24 5.29
N PRO A 37 15.58 0.21 5.63
CA PRO A 37 16.46 0.85 4.65
C PRO A 37 16.86 -0.10 3.52
N LEU A 38 17.02 -1.41 3.80
CA LEU A 38 17.33 -2.43 2.79
C LEU A 38 16.16 -2.60 1.83
N GLN A 39 14.94 -2.73 2.37
CA GLN A 39 13.71 -2.81 1.57
C GLN A 39 13.55 -1.56 0.68
N LEU A 40 13.72 -0.36 1.22
CA LEU A 40 13.61 0.88 0.44
C LEU A 40 14.63 0.93 -0.71
N GLN A 41 15.86 0.46 -0.47
CA GLN A 41 16.87 0.37 -1.51
C GLN A 41 16.50 -0.65 -2.59
N GLU A 42 15.99 -1.81 -2.21
CA GLU A 42 15.54 -2.84 -3.15
C GLU A 42 14.37 -2.37 -4.01
N VAL A 43 13.34 -1.75 -3.40
CA VAL A 43 12.19 -1.22 -4.14
C VAL A 43 12.63 -0.16 -5.13
N ARG A 44 13.53 0.77 -4.75
CA ARG A 44 14.10 1.76 -5.69
C ARG A 44 14.85 1.10 -6.85
N ASN A 45 15.61 0.04 -6.57
CA ASN A 45 16.33 -0.70 -7.61
C ASN A 45 15.36 -1.42 -8.56
N MET A 46 14.26 -1.96 -8.03
CA MET A 46 13.23 -2.61 -8.84
C MET A 46 12.43 -1.61 -9.67
N ALA A 47 12.07 -0.45 -9.12
CA ALA A 47 11.39 0.61 -9.84
C ALA A 47 12.21 1.08 -11.05
N LYS A 48 13.54 1.19 -10.92
CA LYS A 48 14.44 1.49 -12.06
C LYS A 48 14.43 0.41 -13.14
N LYS A 49 14.30 -0.86 -12.77
CA LYS A 49 14.28 -2.00 -13.70
C LYS A 49 12.97 -2.14 -14.46
N PHE A 50 11.87 -1.60 -13.94
CA PHE A 50 10.55 -1.70 -14.55
C PHE A 50 10.40 -0.91 -15.88
N LEU A 51 11.47 -0.32 -16.45
CA LEU A 51 11.52 0.33 -17.78
C LEU A 51 10.43 1.39 -18.06
N VAL A 52 9.82 1.93 -17.02
CA VAL A 52 8.78 2.98 -17.07
C VAL A 52 9.12 4.08 -16.05
N ALA A 53 10.37 4.19 -15.59
CA ALA A 53 10.74 5.16 -14.55
C ALA A 53 10.43 6.60 -14.99
N ASP A 54 10.84 6.96 -16.21
CA ASP A 54 10.61 8.31 -16.76
C ASP A 54 9.12 8.59 -17.00
N ILE A 55 8.38 7.59 -17.50
CA ILE A 55 6.92 7.68 -17.72
C ILE A 55 6.18 7.82 -16.38
N ASN A 56 6.60 7.08 -15.36
CA ASN A 56 6.01 7.17 -14.03
C ASN A 56 6.34 8.51 -13.37
N GLU A 57 7.57 9.02 -13.53
CA GLU A 57 7.96 10.33 -13.00
C GLU A 57 7.17 11.46 -13.66
N GLU A 58 7.02 11.43 -14.99
CA GLU A 58 6.17 12.37 -15.71
C GLU A 58 4.71 12.28 -15.27
N TRP A 59 4.15 11.05 -15.19
CA TRP A 59 2.77 10.85 -14.75
C TRP A 59 2.51 11.35 -13.32
N ARG A 60 3.48 11.21 -12.41
CA ARG A 60 3.37 11.69 -11.02
C ARG A 60 3.41 13.20 -10.89
N THR A 61 3.97 13.91 -11.86
CA THR A 61 4.15 15.36 -11.77
C THR A 61 2.79 16.04 -11.56
N GLY A 62 2.63 16.71 -10.40
CA GLY A 62 1.40 17.39 -10.01
C GLY A 62 0.31 16.49 -9.40
N ARG A 63 0.61 15.22 -9.09
CA ARG A 63 -0.33 14.26 -8.48
C ARG A 63 -0.04 13.89 -7.04
N ASP A 64 1.04 14.40 -6.45
CA ASP A 64 1.49 14.02 -5.09
C ASP A 64 0.36 14.06 -4.05
N ASP A 65 -0.46 15.10 -4.12
CA ASP A 65 -1.60 15.27 -3.23
C ASP A 65 -2.67 14.18 -3.44
N ALA A 66 -3.04 13.84 -4.69
CA ALA A 66 -4.00 12.76 -4.96
C ALA A 66 -3.43 11.38 -4.59
N LEU A 67 -2.13 11.16 -4.81
CA LEU A 67 -1.45 9.90 -4.48
C LEU A 67 -1.45 9.61 -2.97
N SER A 68 -1.53 10.65 -2.13
CA SER A 68 -1.67 10.46 -0.69
C SER A 68 -2.93 9.70 -0.29
N GLY A 69 -3.96 9.62 -1.16
CA GLY A 69 -5.14 8.76 -0.99
C GLY A 69 -4.85 7.26 -0.90
N ALA A 70 -3.60 6.82 -1.12
CA ALA A 70 -3.15 5.47 -0.79
C ALA A 70 -3.06 5.22 0.73
N TRP A 71 -2.98 6.26 1.57
CA TRP A 71 -2.95 6.13 3.03
C TRP A 71 -3.75 7.17 3.81
N ASP A 72 -4.10 8.28 3.17
CA ASP A 72 -4.90 9.36 3.74
C ASP A 72 -6.39 9.12 3.44
N HIS A 73 -7.19 9.01 4.49
CA HIS A 73 -8.61 8.65 4.35
C HIS A 73 -9.43 9.76 3.70
N ASP A 74 -9.22 11.01 4.12
CA ASP A 74 -9.99 12.15 3.61
C ASP A 74 -9.67 12.34 2.14
N ARG A 75 -8.38 12.27 1.80
CA ARG A 75 -7.96 12.42 0.41
C ARG A 75 -8.44 11.30 -0.49
N ARG A 76 -8.45 10.05 0.00
CA ARG A 76 -9.01 8.92 -0.75
C ARG A 76 -10.48 9.13 -1.08
N ASN A 77 -11.27 9.61 -0.12
CA ASN A 77 -12.69 9.90 -0.34
C ASN A 77 -12.89 10.95 -1.42
N GLU A 78 -12.11 12.04 -1.42
CA GLU A 78 -12.17 13.07 -2.46
C GLU A 78 -11.84 12.52 -3.86
N VAL A 79 -10.81 11.68 -3.97
CA VAL A 79 -10.42 11.06 -5.25
C VAL A 79 -11.52 10.12 -5.74
N LEU A 80 -12.02 9.23 -4.89
CA LEU A 80 -13.08 8.28 -5.26
C LEU A 80 -14.41 8.98 -5.60
N ASP A 81 -14.74 10.08 -4.91
CA ASP A 81 -15.92 10.89 -5.22
C ASP A 81 -15.77 11.60 -6.57
N GLY A 82 -14.57 12.11 -6.87
CA GLY A 82 -14.24 12.69 -8.17
C GLY A 82 -14.36 11.69 -9.33
N ASP A 83 -14.01 10.43 -9.08
CA ASP A 83 -14.09 9.34 -10.05
C ASP A 83 -15.48 8.66 -10.10
N GLY A 84 -16.38 8.97 -9.17
CA GLY A 84 -17.73 8.39 -9.10
C GLY A 84 -17.76 6.93 -8.60
N ILE A 85 -16.78 6.53 -7.78
CA ILE A 85 -16.66 5.18 -7.22
C ILE A 85 -17.43 5.06 -5.91
N ALA A 86 -18.50 4.27 -5.89
CA ALA A 86 -19.37 4.10 -4.73
C ALA A 86 -18.83 3.11 -3.68
N GLY A 87 -17.85 2.27 -4.05
CA GLY A 87 -17.24 1.27 -3.16
C GLY A 87 -16.01 0.64 -3.78
N GLU A 88 -15.17 0.00 -2.97
CA GLU A 88 -13.88 -0.52 -3.40
C GLU A 88 -13.43 -1.77 -2.64
N VAL A 89 -12.71 -2.64 -3.34
CA VAL A 89 -11.90 -3.73 -2.76
C VAL A 89 -10.43 -3.31 -2.79
N ILE A 90 -9.79 -3.30 -1.63
CA ILE A 90 -8.45 -2.75 -1.41
C ILE A 90 -7.46 -3.89 -1.16
N PHE A 91 -6.39 -3.93 -1.95
CA PHE A 91 -5.27 -4.86 -1.83
C PHE A 91 -4.00 -4.15 -1.34
N PRO A 92 -3.04 -4.89 -0.75
CA PRO A 92 -1.72 -4.36 -0.48
C PRO A 92 -1.06 -3.87 -1.77
N ASP A 93 -0.40 -2.73 -1.66
CA ASP A 93 0.38 -2.14 -2.73
C ASP A 93 1.80 -2.75 -2.79
N GLY A 94 2.61 -2.30 -3.73
CA GLY A 94 3.94 -2.81 -4.01
C GLY A 94 4.93 -1.73 -4.42
N ILE A 95 5.52 -1.93 -5.58
CA ILE A 95 6.72 -1.19 -6.02
C ILE A 95 6.34 0.19 -6.56
N THR A 96 5.14 0.34 -7.10
CA THR A 96 4.69 1.54 -7.81
C THR A 96 4.62 2.74 -6.88
N GLU A 97 3.88 2.69 -5.78
CA GLU A 97 3.68 3.86 -4.91
C GLU A 97 4.56 3.88 -3.65
N MET A 98 5.65 3.11 -3.66
CA MET A 98 6.66 3.12 -2.59
C MET A 98 6.09 2.87 -1.18
N ASN A 99 4.98 2.15 -1.07
CA ASN A 99 4.17 1.94 0.14
C ASN A 99 3.99 0.44 0.48
N MET A 100 4.91 -0.39 -0.03
CA MET A 100 4.96 -1.83 0.19
C MET A 100 5.04 -2.18 1.69
N PRO A 101 4.20 -3.12 2.18
CA PRO A 101 4.33 -3.70 3.52
C PRO A 101 5.74 -4.24 3.82
N PRO A 102 6.15 -4.31 5.11
CA PRO A 102 7.50 -4.75 5.46
C PRO A 102 7.71 -6.25 5.25
N PHE A 103 8.98 -6.67 5.29
CA PHE A 103 9.41 -8.07 5.32
C PHE A 103 8.93 -8.90 4.11
N GLY A 104 8.74 -8.26 2.96
CA GLY A 104 8.30 -8.92 1.73
C GLY A 104 6.82 -9.32 1.76
N ALA A 105 5.98 -8.64 2.54
CA ALA A 105 4.55 -8.90 2.63
C ALA A 105 3.68 -8.06 1.67
N GLY A 106 4.28 -7.45 0.64
CA GLY A 106 3.53 -6.74 -0.41
C GLY A 106 2.94 -7.66 -1.46
N ILE A 107 2.36 -7.06 -2.52
CA ILE A 107 1.63 -7.78 -3.58
C ILE A 107 2.39 -8.96 -4.20
N SER A 108 3.72 -8.89 -4.29
CA SER A 108 4.54 -9.96 -4.88
C SER A 108 4.69 -11.19 -3.99
N LEU A 109 4.48 -11.03 -2.67
CA LEU A 109 4.56 -12.06 -1.63
C LEU A 109 5.59 -13.17 -1.95
N PRO A 110 6.88 -12.84 -2.12
CA PRO A 110 7.91 -13.77 -2.55
C PRO A 110 8.07 -14.95 -1.59
N THR A 111 8.55 -16.08 -2.13
CA THR A 111 8.77 -17.34 -1.39
C THR A 111 10.19 -17.88 -1.58
N ASP A 112 11.13 -17.04 -2.00
CA ASP A 112 12.53 -17.43 -2.18
C ASP A 112 13.30 -17.54 -0.86
N ASP A 113 14.50 -18.15 -0.90
CA ASP A 113 15.31 -18.49 0.27
C ASP A 113 15.72 -17.28 1.14
N ARG A 114 15.55 -16.04 0.67
CA ARG A 114 15.82 -14.83 1.45
C ARG A 114 14.68 -14.46 2.40
N ILE A 115 13.52 -15.11 2.25
CA ILE A 115 12.33 -14.83 3.04
C ILE A 115 12.35 -15.62 4.34
N VAL A 116 12.23 -14.90 5.45
CA VAL A 116 11.98 -15.48 6.77
C VAL A 116 10.46 -15.54 6.97
N PRO A 117 9.81 -16.72 6.95
CA PRO A 117 8.36 -16.83 6.96
C PRO A 117 7.70 -16.11 8.14
N GLU A 118 8.30 -16.16 9.32
CA GLU A 118 7.77 -15.50 10.52
C GLU A 118 7.78 -13.98 10.42
N LEU A 119 8.77 -13.40 9.73
CA LEU A 119 8.84 -11.96 9.49
C LEU A 119 7.86 -11.53 8.40
N GLN A 120 7.77 -12.29 7.30
CA GLN A 120 6.78 -12.00 6.25
C GLN A 120 5.35 -12.07 6.79
N TRP A 121 5.06 -13.06 7.65
CA TRP A 121 3.78 -13.16 8.33
C TRP A 121 3.52 -11.97 9.26
N GLU A 122 4.55 -11.47 9.96
CA GLU A 122 4.41 -10.23 10.73
C GLU A 122 4.13 -9.04 9.83
N GLY A 123 4.79 -8.94 8.66
CA GLY A 123 4.55 -7.87 7.69
C GLY A 123 3.10 -7.86 7.19
N ALA A 124 2.55 -9.04 6.88
CA ALA A 124 1.15 -9.19 6.49
C ALA A 124 0.21 -8.79 7.64
N ARG A 125 0.51 -9.20 8.89
CA ARG A 125 -0.26 -8.77 10.06
C ARG A 125 -0.20 -7.26 10.28
N ALA A 126 0.96 -6.64 10.11
CA ALA A 126 1.12 -5.20 10.25
C ALA A 126 0.26 -4.45 9.21
N HIS A 127 0.28 -4.89 7.96
CA HIS A 127 -0.61 -4.36 6.92
C HIS A 127 -2.09 -4.56 7.28
N ASN A 128 -2.49 -5.76 7.68
CA ASN A 128 -3.89 -6.05 8.00
C ASN A 128 -4.41 -5.26 9.21
N ARG A 129 -3.56 -5.00 10.23
CA ARG A 129 -3.93 -4.13 11.36
C ARG A 129 -4.25 -2.71 10.90
N TRP A 130 -3.39 -2.15 10.05
CA TRP A 130 -3.60 -0.83 9.47
C TRP A 130 -4.81 -0.80 8.53
N LEU A 131 -4.92 -1.75 7.61
CA LEU A 131 -6.01 -1.84 6.64
C LEU A 131 -7.37 -1.97 7.35
N ALA A 132 -7.44 -2.73 8.44
CA ALA A 132 -8.64 -2.82 9.26
C ALA A 132 -9.03 -1.48 9.91
N GLU A 133 -8.06 -0.65 10.32
CA GLU A 133 -8.33 0.73 10.77
C GLU A 133 -8.83 1.59 9.61
N PHE A 134 -8.16 1.52 8.47
CA PHE A 134 -8.48 2.31 7.29
C PHE A 134 -9.87 1.99 6.70
N CYS A 135 -10.27 0.73 6.68
CA CYS A 135 -11.62 0.30 6.26
C CYS A 135 -12.69 0.72 7.28
N ARG A 136 -12.39 0.72 8.59
CA ARG A 136 -13.34 1.16 9.63
C ARG A 136 -13.68 2.64 9.57
N MET A 137 -12.87 3.45 8.91
CA MET A 137 -13.18 4.86 8.68
C MET A 137 -14.31 5.05 7.64
N GLU A 138 -14.53 4.07 6.75
CA GLU A 138 -15.60 4.06 5.73
C GLU A 138 -16.16 2.63 5.53
N PRO A 139 -16.84 2.05 6.53
CA PRO A 139 -17.22 0.65 6.53
C PRO A 139 -18.22 0.29 5.42
N ASP A 140 -19.01 1.25 4.96
CA ASP A 140 -19.99 1.05 3.88
C ASP A 140 -19.37 1.11 2.47
N ARG A 141 -18.14 1.64 2.36
CA ARG A 141 -17.44 1.88 1.08
C ARG A 141 -16.25 0.93 0.87
N ARG A 142 -15.54 0.55 1.94
CA ARG A 142 -14.22 -0.09 1.86
C ARG A 142 -14.24 -1.54 2.33
N ALA A 143 -13.82 -2.45 1.46
CA ALA A 143 -13.51 -3.83 1.80
C ALA A 143 -12.00 -4.11 1.60
N GLY A 144 -11.29 -4.47 2.67
CA GLY A 144 -9.87 -4.84 2.60
C GLY A 144 -9.66 -6.34 2.41
N GLY A 145 -8.69 -6.72 1.57
CA GLY A 145 -8.33 -8.10 1.24
C GLY A 145 -6.85 -8.43 1.39
#